data_AF-A0A3G9ITZ1-F1
#
_entry.id   AF-A0A3G9ITZ1-F1
#
_cell.length_a   1.000
_cell.length_b   1.000
_cell.length_c   1.000
_cell.angle_alpha   90.00
_cell.angle_beta   90.00
_cell.angle_gamma   90.00
#
_symmetry.space_group_name_H-M   'P 1'
#
loop_
_entity.id
_entity.type
_entity.pdbx_description
1 polymer ?
#
loop_
_entity_poly.entity_id
_entity_poly.type
_entity_poly.pdbx_seq_one_letter_code
_entity_poly.pdbx_strand_id
1 'polypeptide(L)'
;MTIPQVSSAKNVEVQLNGELLKLMYAKSHSIRFETERATVILPVTAINVERLLASLGNPSDLSQVNIKLSISLAEASSSHEALLTPVEFAITGSYAGKTVKVDKFERYVERQIKLSADINPMKVTTGVLIGKDGTMSHVPTKIEQINGVYYARINSLYNGIYTLVSHRLAFEDTEHHWSKAAVQDLASRLVVLGVGKDRYLPDRTMTRAEFAAILIRGLGLQAGSGTTPFTDVKIADWYSDVVQTAYEYGLINGFEDGKFRPGDLITREQAMLIITKAMKITGLKAKLTSKAADELLGLFADEKLVSVWAKSASADSLHAGIIMGRSSTELAPKAYMTRSEAAAIIQRLLQKSELI
;
A
#
# COMPACT_ATOMS: atom_id res chain seq x y z
N MET A 1 16.76 15.99 -8.90
CA MET A 1 18.15 16.10 -8.41
C MET A 1 18.61 14.69 -8.06
N THR A 2 19.75 14.25 -8.59
CA THR A 2 20.37 12.98 -8.20
C THR A 2 21.52 13.28 -7.25
N ILE A 3 21.54 12.60 -6.12
CA ILE A 3 22.57 12.72 -5.09
C ILE A 3 23.21 11.33 -4.98
N PRO A 4 24.18 11.01 -5.84
CA PRO A 4 24.90 9.76 -5.74
C PRO A 4 25.87 9.86 -4.56
N GLN A 5 25.82 8.86 -3.68
CA GLN A 5 26.78 8.66 -2.62
C GLN A 5 27.34 7.25 -2.76
N VAL A 6 28.44 7.11 -3.50
CA VAL A 6 29.13 5.83 -3.67
C VAL A 6 29.93 5.54 -2.39
N SER A 7 29.20 5.21 -1.33
CA SER A 7 29.74 4.91 -0.02
C SER A 7 29.28 3.52 0.41
N SER A 8 30.24 2.69 0.82
CA SER A 8 29.99 1.40 1.47
C SER A 8 29.70 1.54 2.96
N ALA A 9 29.63 2.78 3.48
CA ALA A 9 29.39 3.06 4.88
C ALA A 9 28.04 2.50 5.32
N LYS A 10 27.98 2.03 6.57
CA LYS A 10 26.75 1.52 7.18
C LYS A 10 25.63 2.57 7.28
N ASN A 11 25.99 3.85 7.28
CA ASN A 11 25.08 4.98 7.31
C ASN A 11 25.56 6.02 6.30
N VAL A 12 24.67 6.42 5.39
CA VAL A 12 24.92 7.47 4.40
C VAL A 12 23.83 8.51 4.56
N GLU A 13 24.21 9.78 4.63
CA GLU A 13 23.30 10.89 4.88
C GLU A 13 23.52 12.01 3.87
N VAL A 14 22.43 12.69 3.51
CA VAL A 14 22.48 13.95 2.78
C VAL A 14 21.60 14.98 3.48
N GLN A 15 22.06 16.23 3.47
CA GLN A 15 21.35 17.36 4.04
C GLN A 15 20.98 18.36 2.95
N LEU A 16 19.78 18.92 3.07
CA LEU A 16 19.22 19.96 2.22
C LEU A 16 18.66 21.04 3.15
N ASN A 17 18.73 22.31 2.76
CA ASN A 17 18.02 23.34 3.54
C ASN A 17 16.54 23.45 3.13
N GLY A 18 15.73 24.10 3.97
CA GLY A 18 14.29 24.25 3.75
C GLY A 18 13.94 25.09 2.51
N GLU A 19 14.79 26.04 2.12
CA GLU A 19 14.61 26.82 0.89
C GLU A 19 14.68 25.94 -0.35
N LEU A 20 15.71 25.10 -0.46
CA LEU A 20 15.85 24.16 -1.56
C LEU A 20 14.67 23.19 -1.61
N LEU A 21 14.23 22.67 -0.46
CA LEU A 21 13.05 21.79 -0.39
C LEU A 21 11.81 22.51 -0.95
N LYS A 22 11.55 23.76 -0.56
CA LYS A 22 10.40 24.54 -1.04
C LYS A 22 10.48 24.84 -2.53
N LEU A 23 11.66 25.18 -3.05
CA LEU A 23 11.89 25.38 -4.49
C LEU A 23 11.62 24.10 -5.29
N MET A 24 12.09 22.95 -4.79
CA MET A 24 11.85 21.65 -5.43
C MET A 24 10.36 21.26 -5.39
N TYR A 25 9.68 21.53 -4.28
CA TYR A 25 8.23 21.30 -4.12
C TYR A 25 7.43 22.09 -5.17
N ALA A 26 7.69 23.40 -5.30
CA ALA A 26 7.01 24.27 -6.24
C ALA A 26 7.17 23.82 -7.71
N LYS A 27 8.31 23.19 -8.03
CA LYS A 27 8.59 22.66 -9.36
C LYS A 27 8.29 21.16 -9.52
N SER A 28 7.62 20.53 -8.55
CA SER A 28 7.30 19.08 -8.56
C SER A 28 8.52 18.17 -8.85
N HIS A 29 9.71 18.55 -8.38
CA HIS A 29 10.92 17.76 -8.59
C HIS A 29 11.00 16.55 -7.65
N SER A 30 11.77 15.55 -8.06
CA SER A 30 12.15 14.40 -7.21
C SER A 30 13.60 14.48 -6.78
N ILE A 31 13.87 13.99 -5.56
CA ILE A 31 15.22 13.70 -5.05
C ILE A 31 15.46 12.20 -5.27
N ARG A 32 16.51 11.87 -6.01
CA ARG A 32 17.06 10.51 -6.08
C ARG A 32 18.28 10.46 -5.17
N PHE A 33 18.18 9.77 -4.04
CA PHE A 33 19.29 9.56 -3.12
C PHE A 33 19.73 8.10 -3.21
N GLU A 34 20.96 7.89 -3.66
CA GLU A 34 21.47 6.59 -4.08
C GLU A 34 22.74 6.25 -3.29
N THR A 35 22.75 5.05 -2.72
CA THR A 35 23.89 4.41 -2.06
C THR A 35 24.27 3.14 -2.82
N GLU A 36 25.36 2.47 -2.44
CA GLU A 36 25.75 1.19 -3.05
C GLU A 36 24.67 0.09 -2.91
N ARG A 37 23.87 0.15 -1.84
CA ARG A 37 22.89 -0.90 -1.48
C ARG A 37 21.46 -0.55 -1.81
N ALA A 38 21.11 0.72 -1.77
CA ALA A 38 19.74 1.15 -1.95
C ALA A 38 19.61 2.57 -2.49
N THR A 39 18.49 2.81 -3.16
CA THR A 39 18.07 4.11 -3.66
C THR A 39 16.71 4.45 -3.09
N VAL A 40 16.49 5.71 -2.72
CA VAL A 40 15.15 6.28 -2.52
C VAL A 40 14.88 7.32 -3.59
N ILE A 41 13.71 7.23 -4.24
CA ILE A 41 13.22 8.22 -5.18
C ILE A 41 12.03 8.90 -4.51
N LEU A 42 12.29 10.12 -4.05
CA LEU A 42 11.36 10.92 -3.27
C LEU A 42 10.83 12.07 -4.13
N PRO A 43 9.59 11.98 -4.66
CA PRO A 43 8.87 13.15 -5.11
C PRO A 43 8.74 14.12 -3.94
N VAL A 44 9.24 15.34 -4.05
CA VAL A 44 9.17 16.30 -2.92
C VAL A 44 7.71 16.63 -2.58
N THR A 45 6.80 16.51 -3.56
CA THR A 45 5.34 16.61 -3.39
C THR A 45 4.70 15.45 -2.63
N ALA A 46 5.47 14.42 -2.25
CA ALA A 46 5.03 13.38 -1.33
C ALA A 46 5.16 13.80 0.14
N ILE A 47 5.99 14.81 0.44
CA ILE A 47 6.13 15.36 1.80
C ILE A 47 5.04 16.41 2.03
N ASN A 48 4.36 16.32 3.17
CA ASN A 48 3.52 17.40 3.65
C ASN A 48 4.39 18.51 4.27
N VAL A 49 4.89 19.42 3.42
CA VAL A 49 5.82 20.48 3.83
C VAL A 49 5.21 21.42 4.85
N GLU A 50 3.92 21.74 4.71
CA GLU A 50 3.20 22.59 5.67
C GLU A 50 3.16 21.96 7.07
N ARG A 51 2.77 20.69 7.17
CA ARG A 51 2.77 19.95 8.44
C ARG A 51 4.17 19.85 9.04
N LEU A 52 5.19 19.62 8.22
CA LEU A 52 6.58 19.57 8.66
C LEU A 52 7.01 20.91 9.27
N LEU A 53 6.81 22.02 8.55
CA LEU A 53 7.18 23.36 9.02
C LEU A 53 6.39 23.78 10.27
N ALA A 54 5.08 23.48 10.31
CA ALA A 54 4.25 23.69 11.49
C ALA A 54 4.77 22.90 12.70
N SER A 55 5.17 21.65 12.49
CA SER A 55 5.76 20.82 13.54
C SER A 55 7.11 21.35 14.02
N LEU A 56 7.84 22.09 13.18
CA LEU A 56 9.09 22.77 13.53
C LEU A 56 8.88 24.16 14.15
N GLY A 57 7.65 24.61 14.34
CA GLY A 57 7.34 25.91 14.94
C GLY A 57 7.24 27.06 13.93
N ASN A 58 6.96 26.78 12.66
CA ASN A 58 6.81 27.76 11.58
C ASN A 58 8.02 28.70 11.44
N PRO A 59 9.20 28.17 11.10
CA PRO A 59 10.42 28.97 10.92
C PRO A 59 10.20 30.07 9.86
N SER A 60 10.57 31.31 10.20
CA SER A 60 10.53 32.44 9.28
C SER A 60 11.66 32.42 8.26
N ASP A 61 12.83 31.93 8.66
CA ASP A 61 13.99 31.72 7.78
C ASP A 61 14.15 30.21 7.47
N LEU A 62 13.80 29.83 6.24
CA LEU A 62 13.88 28.45 5.78
C LEU A 62 15.31 27.99 5.50
N SER A 63 16.28 28.90 5.38
CA SER A 63 17.69 28.54 5.18
C SER A 63 18.27 27.83 6.41
N GLN A 64 17.71 28.10 7.59
CA GLN A 64 18.07 27.49 8.88
C GLN A 64 17.38 26.14 9.14
N VAL A 65 16.42 25.75 8.28
CA VAL A 65 15.76 24.45 8.39
C VAL A 65 16.63 23.42 7.71
N ASN A 66 17.08 22.41 8.45
CA ASN A 66 17.86 21.29 7.92
C ASN A 66 16.95 20.10 7.64
N ILE A 67 16.95 19.60 6.42
CA ILE A 67 16.27 18.39 5.99
C ILE A 67 17.32 17.32 5.74
N LYS A 68 17.35 16.32 6.62
CA LYS A 68 18.28 15.20 6.53
C LYS A 68 17.56 13.98 5.97
N LEU A 69 18.15 13.35 4.95
CA LEU A 69 17.76 12.04 4.45
C LEU A 69 18.89 11.06 4.78
N SER A 70 18.55 9.87 5.29
CA SER A 70 19.53 8.83 5.58
C SER A 70 19.09 7.47 5.09
N ILE A 71 20.07 6.69 4.63
CA ILE A 71 19.96 5.26 4.33
C ILE A 71 21.01 4.56 5.18
N SER A 72 20.56 3.67 6.06
CA SER A 72 21.44 2.96 7.00
C SER A 72 21.08 1.48 7.12
N LEU A 73 22.04 0.64 7.49
CA LEU A 73 21.75 -0.72 7.92
C LEU A 73 21.15 -0.68 9.33
N ALA A 74 20.08 -1.44 9.54
CA ALA A 74 19.41 -1.53 10.83
C ALA A 74 19.69 -2.87 11.52
N GLU A 75 19.97 -2.81 12.82
CA GLU A 75 20.05 -3.97 13.71
C GLU A 75 18.64 -4.34 14.23
N ALA A 76 17.68 -4.51 13.32
CA ALA A 76 16.37 -5.03 13.69
C ALA A 76 16.44 -6.56 13.78
N SER A 77 15.75 -7.17 14.76
CA SER A 77 15.62 -8.63 14.83
C SER A 77 14.94 -9.13 13.56
N SER A 78 15.75 -9.65 12.64
CA SER A 78 15.23 -10.28 11.44
C SER A 78 14.75 -11.67 11.81
N SER A 79 13.54 -12.02 11.38
CA SER A 79 13.10 -13.42 11.41
C SER A 79 14.06 -14.25 10.54
N HIS A 80 14.06 -15.57 10.73
CA HIS A 80 14.82 -16.50 9.88
C HIS A 80 14.42 -16.45 8.38
N GLU A 81 13.35 -15.73 8.04
CA GLU A 81 12.83 -15.57 6.68
C GLU A 81 13.40 -14.36 5.94
N ALA A 82 14.13 -13.47 6.63
CA ALA A 82 14.75 -12.30 6.00
C ALA A 82 15.92 -12.73 5.09
N LEU A 83 15.91 -12.22 3.86
CA LEU A 83 16.92 -12.51 2.84
C LEU A 83 18.10 -11.54 2.87
N LEU A 84 17.96 -10.40 3.54
CA LEU A 84 19.02 -9.41 3.65
C LEU A 84 18.98 -8.66 4.98
N THR A 85 20.12 -8.06 5.34
CA THR A 85 20.20 -7.13 6.48
C THR A 85 19.23 -5.97 6.28
N PRO A 86 18.32 -5.69 7.23
CA PRO A 86 17.35 -4.63 7.08
C PRO A 86 17.98 -3.25 6.79
N VAL A 87 17.31 -2.45 5.98
CA VAL A 87 17.71 -1.11 5.56
C VAL A 87 16.71 -0.10 6.12
N GLU A 88 17.18 0.85 6.92
CA GLU A 88 16.40 1.98 7.38
C GLU A 88 16.47 3.13 6.38
N PHE A 89 15.30 3.65 6.02
CA PHE A 89 15.13 4.89 5.30
C PHE A 89 14.49 5.90 6.25
N ALA A 90 15.21 6.97 6.57
CA ALA A 90 14.70 8.01 7.46
C ALA A 90 14.84 9.40 6.83
N ILE A 91 13.87 10.25 7.16
CA ILE A 91 13.89 11.67 6.80
C ILE A 91 13.54 12.46 8.06
N THR A 92 14.34 13.47 8.38
CA THR A 92 14.10 14.37 9.51
C THR A 92 14.22 15.83 9.10
N GLY A 93 13.34 16.67 9.61
CA GLY A 93 13.51 18.12 9.59
C GLY A 93 13.99 18.60 10.96
N SER A 94 14.93 19.55 10.98
CA SER A 94 15.47 20.14 12.20
C SER A 94 15.54 21.66 12.11
N TYR A 95 15.15 22.35 13.18
CA TYR A 95 15.20 23.80 13.30
C TYR A 95 15.29 24.19 14.79
N ALA A 96 16.18 25.12 15.14
CA ALA A 96 16.36 25.63 16.50
C ALA A 96 16.46 24.51 17.58
N GLY A 97 17.22 23.45 17.29
CA GLY A 97 17.40 22.30 18.20
C GLY A 97 16.23 21.31 18.23
N LYS A 98 15.07 21.65 17.66
CA LYS A 98 13.94 20.72 17.49
C LYS A 98 14.15 19.85 16.27
N THR A 99 13.87 18.54 16.39
CA THR A 99 13.90 17.58 15.28
C THR A 99 12.58 16.85 15.16
N VAL A 100 12.06 16.74 13.94
CA VAL A 100 10.79 16.09 13.60
C VAL A 100 11.06 15.02 12.54
N LYS A 101 10.53 13.81 12.74
CA LYS A 101 10.58 12.75 11.74
C LYS A 101 9.49 12.94 10.69
N VAL A 102 9.82 12.65 9.44
CA VAL A 102 8.85 12.56 8.34
C VAL A 102 8.58 11.09 8.10
N ASP A 103 7.66 10.52 8.87
CA ASP A 103 7.39 9.08 8.87
C ASP A 103 6.30 8.64 7.88
N LYS A 104 5.52 9.59 7.36
CA LYS A 104 4.38 9.34 6.45
C LYS A 104 4.40 10.30 5.26
N PHE A 105 3.98 9.80 4.10
CA PHE A 105 3.89 10.50 2.83
C PHE A 105 2.45 10.58 2.32
N GLU A 106 2.19 11.56 1.45
CA GLU A 106 0.89 11.79 0.80
C GLU A 106 0.69 10.90 -0.45
N ARG A 107 1.77 10.26 -0.93
CA ARG A 107 1.77 9.31 -2.07
C ARG A 107 2.93 8.33 -1.92
N TYR A 108 2.90 7.23 -2.65
CA TYR A 108 3.99 6.25 -2.62
C TYR A 108 5.34 6.89 -2.93
N VAL A 109 6.33 6.54 -2.11
CA VAL A 109 7.75 6.81 -2.32
C VAL A 109 8.40 5.50 -2.72
N GLU A 110 9.13 5.52 -3.82
CA GLU A 110 9.82 4.35 -4.35
C GLU A 110 11.17 4.18 -3.64
N ARG A 111 11.46 2.94 -3.26
CA ARG A 111 12.75 2.48 -2.76
C ARG A 111 13.22 1.33 -3.62
N GLN A 112 14.49 1.31 -3.96
CA GLN A 112 15.13 0.20 -4.66
C GLN A 112 16.17 -0.37 -3.72
N ILE A 113 16.02 -1.63 -3.31
CA ILE A 113 17.04 -2.34 -2.54
C ILE A 113 17.74 -3.31 -3.49
N LYS A 114 19.05 -3.17 -3.64
CA LYS A 114 19.88 -4.02 -4.50
C LYS A 114 19.96 -5.43 -3.89
N LEU A 115 19.69 -6.45 -4.70
CA LEU A 115 19.91 -7.84 -4.32
C LEU A 115 21.39 -8.18 -4.50
N SER A 116 21.98 -8.83 -3.50
CA SER A 116 23.32 -9.40 -3.63
C SER A 116 23.29 -10.63 -4.55
N ALA A 117 24.44 -10.97 -5.15
CA ALA A 117 24.53 -12.01 -6.18
C ALA A 117 24.16 -13.43 -5.68
N ASP A 118 24.22 -13.65 -4.37
CA ASP A 118 23.85 -14.90 -3.70
C ASP A 118 22.33 -15.07 -3.47
N ILE A 119 21.56 -13.98 -3.59
CA ILE A 119 20.11 -14.02 -3.44
C ILE A 119 19.47 -14.40 -4.80
N ASN A 120 18.77 -15.53 -4.84
CA ASN A 120 17.92 -15.87 -5.99
C ASN A 120 16.70 -14.93 -6.02
N PRO A 121 16.55 -14.08 -7.06
CA PRO A 121 15.45 -13.12 -7.13
C PRO A 121 14.07 -13.79 -7.14
N MET A 122 13.98 -15.02 -7.65
CA MET A 122 12.73 -15.81 -7.68
C MET A 122 12.29 -16.31 -6.30
N LYS A 123 13.17 -16.24 -5.29
CA LYS A 123 12.83 -16.58 -3.90
C LYS A 123 12.33 -15.39 -3.10
N VAL A 124 12.45 -14.16 -3.61
CA VAL A 124 11.91 -12.97 -2.94
C VAL A 124 10.39 -12.96 -3.10
N THR A 125 9.67 -13.09 -1.99
CA THR A 125 8.21 -13.04 -2.00
C THR A 125 7.71 -11.61 -1.95
N THR A 126 8.25 -10.80 -1.03
CA THR A 126 7.90 -9.39 -0.86
C THR A 126 8.94 -8.67 -0.02
N GLY A 127 8.96 -7.34 -0.11
CA GLY A 127 9.47 -6.49 0.95
C GLY A 127 8.48 -6.40 2.10
N VAL A 128 9.01 -6.16 3.30
CA VAL A 128 8.25 -5.90 4.52
C VAL A 128 8.76 -4.65 5.21
N LEU A 129 7.86 -3.90 5.83
CA LEU A 129 8.19 -2.88 6.83
C LEU A 129 8.20 -3.55 8.21
N ILE A 130 9.25 -3.29 8.98
CA ILE A 130 9.42 -3.81 10.35
C ILE A 130 8.91 -2.76 11.35
N GLY A 131 7.87 -3.12 12.10
CA GLY A 131 7.33 -2.33 13.21
C GLY A 131 8.28 -2.29 14.41
N LYS A 132 8.06 -1.34 15.32
CA LYS A 132 8.90 -1.20 16.54
C LYS A 132 8.85 -2.43 17.45
N ASP A 133 7.77 -3.18 17.39
CA ASP A 133 7.53 -4.44 18.10
C ASP A 133 8.07 -5.67 17.33
N GLY A 134 8.73 -5.46 16.19
CA GLY A 134 9.25 -6.53 15.34
C GLY A 134 8.21 -7.13 14.38
N THR A 135 6.97 -6.64 14.38
CA THR A 135 5.95 -7.10 13.42
C THR A 135 6.38 -6.79 11.99
N MET A 136 6.17 -7.74 11.08
CA MET A 136 6.47 -7.57 9.66
C MET A 136 5.17 -7.38 8.89
N SER A 137 5.08 -6.27 8.16
CA SER A 137 3.93 -5.97 7.30
C SER A 137 4.33 -5.92 5.85
N HIS A 138 3.53 -6.53 4.97
CA HIS A 138 3.67 -6.41 3.53
C HIS A 138 3.87 -4.95 3.12
N VAL A 139 4.78 -4.72 2.16
CA VAL A 139 4.78 -3.50 1.37
C VAL A 139 4.85 -3.87 -0.11
N PRO A 140 4.09 -3.18 -1.00
CA PRO A 140 4.08 -3.53 -2.41
C PRO A 140 5.48 -3.54 -2.99
N THR A 141 5.87 -4.68 -3.56
CA THR A 141 7.23 -4.98 -3.98
C THR A 141 7.24 -5.75 -5.30
N LYS A 142 8.00 -5.24 -6.26
CA LYS A 142 8.29 -5.88 -7.54
C LYS A 142 9.80 -6.10 -7.68
N ILE A 143 10.20 -7.26 -8.18
CA ILE A 143 11.60 -7.52 -8.55
C ILE A 143 11.85 -7.06 -9.98
N GLU A 144 12.92 -6.29 -10.18
CA GLU A 144 13.30 -5.78 -11.48
C GLU A 144 14.79 -5.94 -11.74
N GLN A 145 15.16 -6.08 -13.01
CA GLN A 145 16.55 -6.15 -13.42
C GLN A 145 16.93 -4.87 -14.16
N ILE A 146 17.97 -4.19 -13.67
CA ILE A 146 18.50 -2.96 -14.25
C ILE A 146 19.99 -3.20 -14.51
N ASN A 147 20.40 -3.14 -15.78
CA ASN A 147 21.80 -3.36 -16.20
C ASN A 147 22.41 -4.67 -15.64
N GLY A 148 21.62 -5.75 -15.65
CA GLY A 148 22.05 -7.07 -15.15
C GLY A 148 21.94 -7.25 -13.63
N VAL A 149 21.70 -6.20 -12.86
CA VAL A 149 21.57 -6.23 -11.40
C VAL A 149 20.10 -6.27 -11.00
N TYR A 150 19.75 -7.15 -10.06
CA TYR A 150 18.39 -7.24 -9.54
C TYR A 150 18.16 -6.25 -8.38
N TYR A 151 17.00 -5.62 -8.38
CA TYR A 151 16.52 -4.73 -7.34
C TYR A 151 15.11 -5.13 -6.92
N ALA A 152 14.85 -5.06 -5.62
CA ALA A 152 13.49 -5.01 -5.11
C ALA A 152 13.02 -3.56 -5.11
N ARG A 153 12.06 -3.26 -6.00
CA ARG A 153 11.37 -1.99 -6.04
C ARG A 153 10.18 -2.02 -5.08
N ILE A 154 10.30 -1.29 -3.98
CA ILE A 154 9.32 -1.17 -2.92
C ILE A 154 8.60 0.17 -3.04
N ASN A 155 7.27 0.15 -3.07
CA ASN A 155 6.43 1.35 -3.02
C ASN A 155 5.78 1.45 -1.64
N SER A 156 6.12 2.49 -0.87
CA SER A 156 5.59 2.67 0.49
C SER A 156 5.29 4.12 0.82
N LEU A 157 4.21 4.31 1.57
CA LEU A 157 3.74 5.59 2.11
C LEU A 157 4.39 5.97 3.44
N TYR A 158 5.29 5.13 3.96
CA TYR A 158 5.94 5.33 5.24
C TYR A 158 7.45 5.33 5.08
N ASN A 159 8.17 5.95 6.00
CA ASN A 159 9.58 5.69 6.26
C ASN A 159 9.72 4.61 7.34
N GLY A 160 10.94 4.08 7.50
CA GLY A 160 11.24 3.07 8.50
C GLY A 160 12.20 2.00 7.99
N ILE A 161 12.13 0.83 8.61
CA ILE A 161 13.07 -0.27 8.40
C ILE A 161 12.46 -1.31 7.48
N TYR A 162 13.14 -1.61 6.38
CA TYR A 162 12.69 -2.53 5.35
C TYR A 162 13.62 -3.73 5.22
N THR A 163 13.05 -4.90 4.97
CA THR A 163 13.82 -6.06 4.49
C THR A 163 13.02 -6.81 3.43
N LEU A 164 13.65 -7.79 2.80
CA LEU A 164 13.02 -8.73 1.87
C LEU A 164 12.86 -10.07 2.56
N VAL A 165 11.72 -10.72 2.37
CA VAL A 165 11.45 -12.04 2.95
C VAL A 165 11.21 -13.09 1.88
N SER A 166 11.62 -14.32 2.18
CA SER A 166 11.18 -15.51 1.45
C SER A 166 10.19 -16.26 2.31
N HIS A 167 8.93 -16.24 1.89
CA HIS A 167 7.84 -16.90 2.58
C HIS A 167 6.92 -17.52 1.53
N ARG A 168 6.53 -18.77 1.72
CA ARG A 168 5.60 -19.47 0.82
C ARG A 168 4.51 -20.09 1.67
N LEU A 169 3.27 -19.68 1.43
CA LEU A 169 2.10 -20.21 2.12
C LEU A 169 1.10 -20.77 1.11
N ALA A 170 0.53 -21.92 1.47
CA ALA A 170 -0.52 -22.59 0.72
C ALA A 170 -1.55 -23.16 1.69
N PHE A 171 -2.79 -23.34 1.20
CA PHE A 171 -3.90 -23.88 1.98
C PHE A 171 -4.51 -25.06 1.26
N GLU A 172 -4.78 -26.14 1.99
CA GLU A 172 -5.27 -27.40 1.43
C GLU A 172 -6.61 -27.23 0.72
N ASP A 173 -7.51 -26.45 1.32
CA ASP A 173 -8.84 -26.14 0.79
C ASP A 173 -8.84 -25.22 -0.44
N THR A 174 -7.67 -24.82 -0.93
CA THR A 174 -7.51 -24.08 -2.18
C THR A 174 -6.84 -24.89 -3.29
N GLU A 175 -6.39 -26.12 -3.04
CA GLU A 175 -5.52 -26.88 -3.94
C GLU A 175 -6.11 -27.11 -5.35
N HIS A 176 -7.45 -27.26 -5.41
CA HIS A 176 -8.23 -27.42 -6.65
C HIS A 176 -9.17 -26.23 -6.91
N HIS A 177 -9.06 -25.15 -6.14
CA HIS A 177 -9.92 -23.99 -6.25
C HIS A 177 -9.37 -22.99 -7.28
N TRP A 178 -10.24 -22.33 -8.05
CA TRP A 178 -9.83 -21.38 -9.11
C TRP A 178 -8.94 -20.23 -8.59
N SER A 179 -9.13 -19.86 -7.32
CA SER A 179 -8.38 -18.78 -6.68
C SER A 179 -7.05 -19.20 -6.07
N LYS A 180 -6.62 -20.46 -6.24
CA LYS A 180 -5.38 -21.00 -5.64
C LYS A 180 -4.20 -20.06 -5.80
N ALA A 181 -3.91 -19.65 -7.04
CA ALA A 181 -2.76 -18.81 -7.35
C ALA A 181 -2.85 -17.44 -6.65
N ALA A 182 -4.03 -16.80 -6.67
CA ALA A 182 -4.25 -15.51 -6.03
C ALA A 182 -4.12 -15.58 -4.51
N VAL A 183 -4.70 -16.62 -3.90
CA VAL A 183 -4.64 -16.83 -2.46
C VAL A 183 -3.21 -17.15 -2.03
N GLN A 184 -2.52 -18.07 -2.71
CA GLN A 184 -1.14 -18.44 -2.39
C GLN A 184 -0.18 -17.24 -2.49
N ASP A 185 -0.29 -16.45 -3.56
CA ASP A 185 0.52 -15.25 -3.75
C ASP A 185 0.29 -14.23 -2.61
N LEU A 186 -0.96 -13.81 -2.39
CA LEU A 186 -1.26 -12.84 -1.34
C LEU A 186 -0.99 -13.36 0.07
N ALA A 187 -1.12 -14.66 0.31
CA ALA A 187 -0.84 -15.24 1.62
C ALA A 187 0.67 -15.28 1.89
N SER A 188 1.44 -15.66 0.86
CA SER A 188 2.90 -15.62 0.89
C SER A 188 3.40 -14.20 1.14
N ARG A 189 2.72 -13.20 0.59
CA ARG A 189 3.01 -11.76 0.80
C ARG A 189 2.53 -11.19 2.14
N LEU A 190 1.91 -11.98 3.02
CA LEU A 190 1.30 -11.53 4.29
C LEU A 190 0.05 -10.63 4.11
N VAL A 191 -0.55 -10.64 2.92
CA VAL A 191 -1.72 -9.81 2.58
C VAL A 191 -3.03 -10.50 2.95
N VAL A 192 -3.18 -11.80 2.72
CA VAL A 192 -4.33 -12.59 3.21
C VAL A 192 -3.88 -13.58 4.27
N LEU A 193 -4.74 -13.85 5.25
CA LEU A 193 -4.45 -14.74 6.37
C LEU A 193 -5.43 -15.90 6.37
N GLY A 194 -4.95 -17.10 6.66
CA GLY A 194 -5.78 -18.30 6.82
C GLY A 194 -6.61 -18.30 8.11
N VAL A 195 -7.39 -19.36 8.29
CA VAL A 195 -8.13 -19.66 9.52
C VAL A 195 -7.56 -20.95 10.09
N GLY A 196 -6.87 -20.85 11.23
CA GLY A 196 -6.09 -21.98 11.77
C GLY A 196 -4.76 -22.14 11.04
N LYS A 197 -4.30 -23.39 10.84
CA LYS A 197 -2.95 -23.69 10.31
C LYS A 197 -2.91 -23.92 8.80
N ASP A 198 -3.97 -24.41 8.19
CA ASP A 198 -3.95 -25.06 6.87
C ASP A 198 -5.13 -24.69 5.94
N ARG A 199 -6.09 -23.88 6.43
CA ARG A 199 -7.30 -23.52 5.67
C ARG A 199 -7.42 -22.03 5.37
N TYR A 200 -8.02 -21.70 4.23
CA TYR A 200 -8.33 -20.34 3.84
C TYR A 200 -9.83 -20.01 3.85
N LEU A 201 -10.70 -21.00 3.64
CA LEU A 201 -12.14 -20.88 3.43
C LEU A 201 -12.49 -19.99 2.22
N PRO A 202 -12.09 -20.36 0.98
CA PRO A 202 -12.18 -19.49 -0.20
C PRO A 202 -13.62 -19.01 -0.50
N ASP A 203 -14.63 -19.85 -0.30
CA ASP A 203 -16.02 -19.54 -0.66
C ASP A 203 -16.82 -18.88 0.46
N ARG A 204 -16.22 -18.71 1.65
CA ARG A 204 -16.89 -18.00 2.75
C ARG A 204 -17.03 -16.53 2.38
N THR A 205 -18.23 -15.98 2.55
CA THR A 205 -18.46 -14.54 2.46
C THR A 205 -17.70 -13.79 3.56
N MET A 206 -17.40 -12.51 3.33
CA MET A 206 -16.66 -11.69 4.30
C MET A 206 -17.39 -10.44 4.73
N THR A 207 -17.02 -9.97 5.92
CA THR A 207 -17.50 -8.71 6.45
C THR A 207 -16.77 -7.52 5.81
N ARG A 208 -17.36 -6.33 5.96
CA ARG A 208 -16.73 -5.07 5.53
C ARG A 208 -15.40 -4.81 6.22
N ALA A 209 -15.29 -5.14 7.52
CA ALA A 209 -14.04 -5.00 8.25
C ALA A 209 -12.95 -5.95 7.73
N GLU A 210 -13.30 -7.20 7.42
CA GLU A 210 -12.35 -8.17 6.85
C GLU A 210 -11.84 -7.73 5.47
N PHE A 211 -12.73 -7.24 4.59
CA PHE A 211 -12.33 -6.72 3.29
C PHE A 211 -11.38 -5.53 3.41
N ALA A 212 -11.71 -4.57 4.29
CA ALA A 212 -10.84 -3.41 4.55
C ALA A 212 -9.46 -3.86 5.06
N ALA A 213 -9.40 -4.85 5.96
CA ALA A 213 -8.14 -5.34 6.50
C ALA A 213 -7.22 -5.96 5.44
N ILE A 214 -7.78 -6.72 4.49
CA ILE A 214 -6.99 -7.29 3.40
C ILE A 214 -6.49 -6.18 2.46
N LEU A 215 -7.35 -5.20 2.15
CA LEU A 215 -6.96 -4.09 1.26
C LEU A 215 -5.86 -3.21 1.88
N ILE A 216 -5.99 -2.84 3.16
CA ILE A 216 -4.98 -2.07 3.90
C ILE A 216 -3.63 -2.79 3.86
N ARG A 217 -3.61 -4.11 4.15
CA ARG A 217 -2.40 -4.93 4.05
C ARG A 217 -1.84 -4.97 2.63
N GLY A 218 -2.69 -5.18 1.62
CA GLY A 218 -2.29 -5.23 0.22
C GLY A 218 -1.63 -3.93 -0.26
N LEU A 219 -2.15 -2.79 0.17
CA LEU A 219 -1.57 -1.47 -0.14
C LEU A 219 -0.34 -1.12 0.72
N GLY A 220 0.08 -1.99 1.64
CA GLY A 220 1.17 -1.73 2.58
C GLY A 220 0.90 -0.57 3.53
N LEU A 221 -0.38 -0.31 3.82
CA LEU A 221 -0.80 0.73 4.73
C LEU A 221 -0.62 0.26 6.18
N GLN A 222 0.08 1.05 6.98
CA GLN A 222 0.29 0.75 8.39
C GLN A 222 -0.96 1.10 9.16
N ALA A 223 -1.51 0.12 9.87
CA ALA A 223 -2.58 0.33 10.82
C ALA A 223 -2.10 1.31 11.89
N GLY A 224 -2.77 2.46 12.01
CA GLY A 224 -2.35 3.54 12.90
C GLY A 224 -3.49 4.06 13.77
N SER A 225 -3.12 4.89 14.74
CA SER A 225 -4.01 5.51 15.72
C SER A 225 -4.67 6.78 15.18
N GLY A 226 -5.50 6.62 14.15
CA GLY A 226 -6.35 7.69 13.64
C GLY A 226 -7.60 7.88 14.50
N THR A 227 -8.49 8.78 14.10
CA THR A 227 -9.85 8.82 14.63
C THR A 227 -10.82 8.64 13.48
N THR A 228 -11.98 8.05 13.77
CA THR A 228 -13.10 8.00 12.83
C THR A 228 -14.34 8.62 13.45
N PRO A 229 -15.28 9.12 12.63
CA PRO A 229 -16.59 9.54 13.13
C PRO A 229 -17.52 8.35 13.43
N PHE A 230 -17.08 7.10 13.23
CA PHE A 230 -17.97 5.94 13.26
C PHE A 230 -18.32 5.53 14.69
N THR A 231 -19.62 5.58 15.00
CA THR A 231 -20.14 5.29 16.35
C THR A 231 -20.11 3.81 16.72
N ASP A 232 -19.96 2.92 15.73
CA ASP A 232 -19.95 1.47 15.87
C ASP A 232 -18.56 0.84 15.75
N VAL A 233 -17.49 1.65 15.87
CA VAL A 233 -16.10 1.20 15.86
C VAL A 233 -15.45 1.61 17.18
N LYS A 234 -15.19 0.63 18.04
CA LYS A 234 -14.55 0.86 19.35
C LYS A 234 -13.05 0.68 19.22
N ILE A 235 -12.28 1.43 20.01
CA ILE A 235 -10.80 1.35 20.02
C ILE A 235 -10.30 -0.08 20.28
N ALA A 236 -11.01 -0.85 21.12
CA ALA A 236 -10.65 -2.23 21.46
C ALA A 236 -11.02 -3.27 20.38
N ASP A 237 -11.75 -2.88 19.34
CA ASP A 237 -12.10 -3.81 18.26
C ASP A 237 -10.86 -4.13 17.42
N TRP A 238 -10.66 -5.40 17.04
CA TRP A 238 -9.49 -5.84 16.26
C TRP A 238 -9.33 -5.10 14.92
N TYR A 239 -10.44 -4.58 14.37
CA TYR A 239 -10.48 -3.84 13.11
C TYR A 239 -10.39 -2.32 13.31
N SER A 240 -10.29 -1.82 14.55
CA SER A 240 -10.32 -0.38 14.84
C SER A 240 -9.29 0.37 14.02
N ASP A 241 -8.01 -0.02 14.11
CA ASP A 241 -6.91 0.67 13.43
C ASP A 241 -6.99 0.50 11.90
N VAL A 242 -7.51 -0.64 11.43
CA VAL A 242 -7.78 -0.88 10.00
C VAL A 242 -8.82 0.11 9.48
N VAL A 243 -9.92 0.28 10.20
CA VAL A 243 -11.02 1.17 9.81
C VAL A 243 -10.59 2.63 9.90
N GLN A 244 -9.85 3.00 10.94
CA GLN A 244 -9.23 4.33 11.06
C GLN A 244 -8.32 4.64 9.87
N THR A 245 -7.44 3.71 9.52
CA THR A 245 -6.51 3.87 8.40
C THR A 245 -7.28 3.96 7.07
N ALA A 246 -8.24 3.06 6.85
CA ALA A 246 -9.04 3.08 5.63
C ALA A 246 -9.86 4.39 5.49
N TYR A 247 -10.34 4.95 6.60
CA TYR A 247 -11.02 6.25 6.61
C TYR A 247 -10.05 7.40 6.32
N GLU A 248 -8.89 7.43 6.99
CA GLU A 248 -7.87 8.47 6.81
C GLU A 248 -7.39 8.57 5.35
N TYR A 249 -7.20 7.42 4.68
CA TYR A 249 -6.84 7.35 3.27
C TYR A 249 -8.04 7.47 2.30
N GLY A 250 -9.23 7.76 2.82
CA GLY A 250 -10.45 7.99 2.03
C GLY A 250 -10.99 6.75 1.31
N LEU A 251 -10.52 5.55 1.68
CA LEU A 251 -10.98 4.26 1.12
C LEU A 251 -12.41 3.95 1.54
N ILE A 252 -12.81 4.35 2.75
CA ILE A 252 -14.16 4.19 3.30
C ILE A 252 -14.69 5.51 3.85
N ASN A 253 -16.01 5.72 3.77
CA ASN A 253 -16.67 6.93 4.29
C ASN A 253 -17.79 6.62 5.30
N GLY A 254 -18.05 5.33 5.56
CA GLY A 254 -19.23 4.90 6.33
C GLY A 254 -20.55 5.17 5.60
N PHE A 255 -21.63 5.16 6.37
CA PHE A 255 -22.99 5.45 5.95
C PHE A 255 -23.47 6.78 6.55
N GLU A 256 -24.58 7.31 6.02
CA GLU A 256 -25.16 8.59 6.44
C GLU A 256 -25.56 8.65 7.92
N ASP A 257 -25.77 7.50 8.54
CA ASP A 257 -26.08 7.35 9.97
C ASP A 257 -24.83 7.43 10.89
N GLY A 258 -23.66 7.74 10.33
CA GLY A 258 -22.41 7.81 11.08
C GLY A 258 -21.88 6.44 11.52
N LYS A 259 -22.23 5.37 10.82
CA LYS A 259 -21.74 4.00 11.09
C LYS A 259 -20.87 3.47 9.96
N PHE A 260 -19.96 2.57 10.29
CA PHE A 260 -19.18 1.81 9.31
C PHE A 260 -19.83 0.46 8.97
N ARG A 261 -20.52 -0.15 9.94
CA ARG A 261 -21.08 -1.51 9.92
C ARG A 261 -20.02 -2.58 9.68
N PRO A 262 -19.04 -2.74 10.60
CA PRO A 262 -17.91 -3.64 10.40
C PRO A 262 -18.29 -5.12 10.27
N GLY A 263 -19.39 -5.54 10.91
CA GLY A 263 -19.89 -6.92 10.89
C GLY A 263 -20.78 -7.28 9.70
N ASP A 264 -21.29 -6.28 8.96
CA ASP A 264 -22.13 -6.53 7.79
C ASP A 264 -21.30 -7.17 6.67
N LEU A 265 -21.90 -8.10 5.93
CA LEU A 265 -21.29 -8.67 4.73
C LEU A 265 -21.13 -7.60 3.65
N ILE A 266 -19.97 -7.57 2.99
CA ILE A 266 -19.71 -6.61 1.92
C ILE A 266 -20.32 -7.08 0.60
N THR A 267 -21.05 -6.21 -0.08
CA THR A 267 -21.54 -6.47 -1.44
C THR A 267 -20.46 -6.18 -2.49
N ARG A 268 -20.58 -6.81 -3.66
CA ARG A 268 -19.64 -6.59 -4.77
C ARG A 268 -19.57 -5.13 -5.21
N GLU A 269 -20.69 -4.42 -5.29
CA GLU A 269 -20.70 -2.99 -5.65
C GLU A 269 -20.04 -2.08 -4.59
N GLN A 270 -20.14 -2.43 -3.30
CA GLN A 270 -19.44 -1.70 -2.24
C GLN A 270 -17.93 -1.90 -2.36
N ALA A 271 -17.49 -3.12 -2.66
CA ALA A 271 -16.09 -3.39 -2.89
C ALA A 271 -15.56 -2.69 -4.15
N MET A 272 -16.33 -2.64 -5.24
CA MET A 272 -15.98 -1.86 -6.44
C MET A 272 -15.69 -0.40 -6.07
N LEU A 273 -16.54 0.23 -5.26
CA LEU A 273 -16.32 1.60 -4.79
C LEU A 273 -15.02 1.77 -4.01
N ILE A 274 -14.75 0.85 -3.08
CA ILE A 274 -13.53 0.89 -2.27
C ILE A 274 -12.29 0.66 -3.15
N ILE A 275 -12.36 -0.27 -4.10
CA ILE A 275 -11.25 -0.57 -5.04
C ILE A 275 -10.97 0.62 -5.96
N THR A 276 -11.99 1.30 -6.50
CA THR A 276 -11.77 2.50 -7.31
C THR A 276 -11.12 3.64 -6.51
N LYS A 277 -11.38 3.72 -5.20
CA LYS A 277 -10.64 4.64 -4.31
C LYS A 277 -9.20 4.19 -4.12
N ALA A 278 -8.94 2.88 -3.95
CA ALA A 278 -7.60 2.33 -3.87
C ALA A 278 -6.78 2.55 -5.15
N MET A 279 -7.40 2.47 -6.33
CA MET A 279 -6.75 2.79 -7.61
C MET A 279 -6.16 4.20 -7.64
N LYS A 280 -6.78 5.17 -6.93
CA LYS A 280 -6.22 6.53 -6.81
C LYS A 280 -4.93 6.54 -5.99
N ILE A 281 -4.87 5.76 -4.91
CA ILE A 281 -3.68 5.62 -4.05
C ILE A 281 -2.54 4.98 -4.85
N THR A 282 -2.84 3.93 -5.62
CA THR A 282 -1.84 3.25 -6.45
C THR A 282 -1.46 4.03 -7.71
N GLY A 283 -2.12 5.16 -7.99
CA GLY A 283 -1.90 5.96 -9.19
C GLY A 283 -2.45 5.33 -10.47
N LEU A 284 -3.22 4.25 -10.39
CA LEU A 284 -3.83 3.58 -11.52
C LEU A 284 -4.96 4.43 -12.11
N LYS A 285 -4.72 4.97 -13.31
CA LYS A 285 -5.68 5.80 -14.05
C LYS A 285 -6.50 4.94 -15.00
N ALA A 286 -7.75 4.66 -14.65
CA ALA A 286 -8.69 3.92 -15.50
C ALA A 286 -10.12 4.48 -15.41
N LYS A 287 -10.25 5.80 -15.27
CA LYS A 287 -11.55 6.47 -15.16
C LYS A 287 -12.21 6.60 -16.52
N LEU A 288 -13.42 6.09 -16.65
CA LEU A 288 -14.25 6.20 -17.85
C LEU A 288 -15.09 7.49 -17.86
N THR A 289 -15.56 7.86 -19.05
CA THR A 289 -16.64 8.85 -19.21
C THR A 289 -17.98 8.20 -18.84
N SER A 290 -19.00 9.00 -18.51
CA SER A 290 -20.34 8.47 -18.17
C SER A 290 -20.90 7.58 -19.28
N LYS A 291 -20.75 8.02 -20.54
CA LYS A 291 -21.23 7.26 -21.70
C LYS A 291 -20.53 5.91 -21.84
N ALA A 292 -19.20 5.90 -21.77
CA ALA A 292 -18.43 4.65 -21.85
C ALA A 292 -18.71 3.71 -20.66
N ALA A 293 -19.00 4.27 -19.48
CA ALA A 293 -19.41 3.50 -18.31
C ALA A 293 -20.77 2.81 -18.52
N ASP A 294 -21.76 3.53 -19.06
CA ASP A 294 -23.08 2.95 -19.36
C ASP A 294 -22.99 1.87 -20.45
N GLU A 295 -22.19 2.08 -21.50
CA GLU A 295 -21.95 1.09 -22.56
C GLU A 295 -21.29 -0.19 -22.02
N LEU A 296 -20.27 -0.06 -21.17
CA LEU A 296 -19.58 -1.21 -20.58
C LEU A 296 -20.48 -1.98 -19.62
N LEU A 297 -21.25 -1.28 -18.78
CA LEU A 297 -22.16 -1.94 -17.84
C LEU A 297 -23.32 -2.62 -18.57
N GLY A 298 -23.80 -2.05 -19.69
CA GLY A 298 -24.87 -2.63 -20.52
C GLY A 298 -24.54 -3.98 -21.17
N LEU A 299 -23.31 -4.50 -21.00
CA LEU A 299 -22.94 -5.85 -21.39
C LEU A 299 -23.43 -6.92 -20.38
N PHE A 300 -23.82 -6.51 -19.18
CA PHE A 300 -24.25 -7.41 -18.11
C PHE A 300 -25.77 -7.37 -17.94
N ALA A 301 -26.42 -8.53 -17.97
CA ALA A 301 -27.88 -8.63 -17.90
C ALA A 301 -28.49 -8.04 -16.61
N ASP A 302 -27.69 -7.91 -15.55
CA ASP A 302 -28.06 -7.36 -14.27
C ASP A 302 -27.56 -5.92 -14.04
N GLU A 303 -27.24 -5.18 -15.11
CA GLU A 303 -26.73 -3.80 -15.01
C GLU A 303 -27.66 -2.87 -14.22
N LYS A 304 -28.97 -3.10 -14.31
CA LYS A 304 -30.00 -2.32 -13.62
C LYS A 304 -29.98 -2.51 -12.09
N LEU A 305 -29.32 -3.55 -11.59
CA LEU A 305 -29.13 -3.77 -10.15
C LEU A 305 -27.96 -2.96 -9.58
N VAL A 306 -27.08 -2.41 -10.43
CA VAL A 306 -25.99 -1.53 -9.99
C VAL A 306 -26.59 -0.24 -9.45
N SER A 307 -26.33 0.07 -8.18
CA SER A 307 -26.80 1.33 -7.61
C SER A 307 -26.17 2.54 -8.32
N VAL A 308 -26.93 3.64 -8.43
CA VAL A 308 -26.48 4.88 -9.09
C VAL A 308 -25.12 5.36 -8.54
N TRP A 309 -24.93 5.31 -7.22
CA TRP A 309 -23.68 5.70 -6.57
C TRP A 309 -22.50 4.77 -6.90
N ALA A 310 -22.76 3.53 -7.33
CA ALA A 310 -21.75 2.53 -7.65
C ALA A 310 -21.38 2.52 -9.15
N LYS A 311 -22.24 3.00 -10.05
CA LYS A 311 -22.08 2.88 -11.51
C LYS A 311 -20.67 3.23 -12.02
N SER A 312 -20.17 4.42 -11.69
CA SER A 312 -18.84 4.86 -12.12
C SER A 312 -17.75 3.94 -11.58
N ALA A 313 -17.81 3.55 -10.31
CA ALA A 313 -16.81 2.68 -9.70
C ALA A 313 -16.85 1.26 -10.27
N SER A 314 -18.06 0.72 -10.50
CA SER A 314 -18.27 -0.57 -11.16
C SER A 314 -17.64 -0.57 -12.55
N ALA A 315 -17.94 0.45 -13.36
CA ALA A 315 -17.38 0.56 -14.71
C ALA A 315 -15.86 0.77 -14.71
N ASP A 316 -15.33 1.68 -13.88
CA ASP A 316 -13.89 1.97 -13.80
C ASP A 316 -13.08 0.73 -13.37
N SER A 317 -13.58 -0.03 -12.39
CA SER A 317 -12.90 -1.25 -11.90
C SER A 317 -13.00 -2.43 -12.87
N LEU A 318 -14.10 -2.53 -13.63
CA LEU A 318 -14.24 -3.47 -14.75
C LEU A 318 -13.28 -3.12 -15.89
N HIS A 319 -13.22 -1.85 -16.27
CA HIS A 319 -12.35 -1.35 -17.34
C HIS A 319 -10.86 -1.55 -17.01
N ALA A 320 -10.48 -1.33 -15.76
CA ALA A 320 -9.14 -1.61 -15.27
C ALA A 320 -8.79 -3.12 -15.26
N GLY A 321 -9.78 -4.00 -15.45
CA GLY A 321 -9.62 -5.45 -15.35
C GLY A 321 -9.29 -5.92 -13.93
N ILE A 322 -9.65 -5.14 -12.91
CA ILE A 322 -9.45 -5.49 -11.50
C ILE A 322 -10.61 -6.37 -11.03
N ILE A 323 -11.83 -5.91 -11.34
CA ILE A 323 -13.05 -6.68 -11.09
C ILE A 323 -13.53 -7.26 -12.41
N MET A 324 -14.09 -8.46 -12.34
CA MET A 324 -14.69 -9.18 -13.46
C MET A 324 -16.12 -9.57 -13.10
N GLY A 325 -16.96 -9.77 -14.11
CA GLY A 325 -18.24 -10.46 -13.93
C GLY A 325 -18.04 -11.87 -13.38
N ARG A 326 -19.05 -12.40 -12.68
CA ARG A 326 -19.06 -13.82 -12.29
C ARG A 326 -19.26 -14.74 -13.49
N SER A 327 -19.88 -14.21 -14.54
CA SER A 327 -19.91 -14.79 -15.88
C SER A 327 -19.71 -13.69 -16.91
N SER A 328 -19.75 -14.04 -18.20
CA SER A 328 -19.71 -13.07 -19.30
C SER A 328 -20.92 -12.13 -19.32
N THR A 329 -22.01 -12.46 -18.64
CA THR A 329 -23.27 -11.70 -18.66
C THR A 329 -23.78 -11.32 -17.28
N GLU A 330 -23.09 -11.67 -16.20
CA GLU A 330 -23.54 -11.42 -14.82
C GLU A 330 -22.45 -10.70 -14.01
N LEU A 331 -22.77 -9.51 -13.50
CA LEU A 331 -21.91 -8.72 -12.62
C LEU A 331 -22.11 -9.06 -11.14
N ALA A 332 -23.34 -9.43 -10.76
CA ALA A 332 -23.85 -9.70 -9.42
C ALA A 332 -23.57 -8.57 -8.41
N PRO A 333 -23.95 -7.30 -8.66
CA PRO A 333 -23.54 -6.15 -7.84
C PRO A 333 -24.03 -6.22 -6.39
N LYS A 334 -25.20 -6.83 -6.15
CA LYS A 334 -25.80 -6.98 -4.82
C LYS A 334 -25.34 -8.23 -4.06
N ALA A 335 -24.67 -9.17 -4.73
CA ALA A 335 -24.20 -10.39 -4.08
C ALA A 335 -23.05 -10.08 -3.11
N TYR A 336 -22.94 -10.88 -2.06
CA TYR A 336 -21.84 -10.77 -1.12
C TYR A 336 -20.54 -11.32 -1.70
N MET A 337 -19.42 -10.68 -1.33
CA MET A 337 -18.10 -11.12 -1.76
C MET A 337 -17.56 -12.29 -0.95
N THR A 338 -16.95 -13.24 -1.65
CA THR A 338 -16.19 -14.34 -1.04
C THR A 338 -14.74 -13.93 -0.75
N ARG A 339 -14.06 -14.72 0.10
CA ARG A 339 -12.62 -14.61 0.36
C ARG A 339 -11.78 -14.78 -0.90
N SER A 340 -12.13 -15.73 -1.75
CA SER A 340 -11.48 -15.95 -3.05
C SER A 340 -11.60 -14.75 -3.98
N GLU A 341 -12.78 -14.13 -4.06
CA GLU A 341 -13.00 -12.92 -4.86
C GLU A 341 -12.14 -11.75 -4.37
N ALA A 342 -12.07 -11.49 -3.05
CA ALA A 342 -11.23 -10.40 -2.53
C ALA A 342 -9.75 -10.63 -2.80
N ALA A 343 -9.25 -11.86 -2.62
CA ALA A 343 -7.85 -12.18 -2.91
C ALA A 343 -7.53 -11.91 -4.40
N ALA A 344 -8.36 -12.40 -5.32
CA ALA A 344 -8.15 -12.19 -6.75
C ALA A 344 -8.23 -10.71 -7.14
N ILE A 345 -9.17 -9.95 -6.58
CA ILE A 345 -9.35 -8.52 -6.86
C ILE A 345 -8.14 -7.71 -6.36
N ILE A 346 -7.68 -7.98 -5.14
CA ILE A 346 -6.54 -7.23 -4.56
C ILE A 346 -5.24 -7.59 -5.27
N GLN A 347 -5.04 -8.86 -5.64
CA GLN A 347 -3.91 -9.26 -6.46
C GLN A 347 -3.90 -8.52 -7.81
N ARG A 348 -5.04 -8.50 -8.51
CA ARG A 348 -5.15 -7.78 -9.80
C ARG A 348 -4.94 -6.28 -9.63
N LEU A 349 -5.46 -5.65 -8.57
CA LEU A 349 -5.20 -4.24 -8.29
C LEU A 349 -3.69 -3.97 -8.19
N LEU A 350 -2.96 -4.78 -7.44
CA LEU A 350 -1.52 -4.62 -7.27
C LEU A 350 -0.76 -4.88 -8.58
N GLN A 351 -1.12 -5.93 -9.33
CA GLN A 351 -0.52 -6.25 -10.63
C GLN A 351 -0.78 -5.15 -11.66
N LYS A 352 -2.04 -4.71 -11.82
CA LYS A 352 -2.42 -3.65 -12.76
C LYS A 352 -1.82 -2.29 -12.40
N SER A 353 -1.45 -2.10 -11.15
CA SER A 353 -0.74 -0.91 -10.68
C SER A 353 0.80 -1.06 -10.76
N GLU A 354 1.31 -2.16 -11.32
CA GLU A 354 2.75 -2.47 -11.41
C GLU A 354 3.46 -2.50 -10.04
N LEU A 355 2.72 -2.86 -9.00
CA LEU A 355 3.19 -2.86 -7.61
C LEU A 355 3.73 -4.21 -7.15
N ILE A 356 3.41 -5.32 -7.84
CA ILE A 356 3.86 -6.67 -7.50
C ILE A 356 4.27 -7.52 -8.69
#